data_AF-A0A2G9PSK0-F1
#
_entry.id   AF-A0A2G9PSK0-F1
#
_cell.length_a   1.000
_cell.length_b   1.000
_cell.length_c   1.000
_cell.angle_alpha   90.00
_cell.angle_beta   90.00
_cell.angle_gamma   90.00
#
_symmetry.space_group_name_H-M   'P 1'
#
loop_
_entity.id
_entity.type
_entity.pdbx_description
1 polymer ?
#
loop_
_entity_poly.entity_id
_entity_poly.type
_entity_poly.pdbx_seq_one_letter_code
_entity_poly.pdbx_strand_id
1 'polypeptide(L)' 'AISEDERILLEAEGLAQDSFKLKAMPELSAKGTLRLLDAPIINFEKLDDGVRFSLPKGCYATVAVKYILNE' A
#
# COMPACT_ATOMS: atom_id res chain seq x y z
N ALA A 1 -14.88 1.82 -9.50
CA ALA A 1 -15.34 3.03 -8.80
C ALA A 1 -14.73 3.01 -7.41
N ILE A 2 -14.43 4.16 -6.82
CA ILE A 2 -13.96 4.23 -5.43
C ILE A 2 -15.12 4.00 -4.46
N SER A 3 -14.82 3.54 -3.25
CA SER A 3 -15.78 3.43 -2.16
C SER A 3 -16.17 4.81 -1.62
N GLU A 4 -17.20 4.84 -0.77
CA GLU A 4 -17.60 6.07 -0.09
C GLU A 4 -16.52 6.58 0.88
N ASP A 5 -15.86 5.69 1.61
CA ASP A 5 -14.76 6.05 2.52
C ASP A 5 -13.57 6.64 1.75
N GLU A 6 -13.22 6.04 0.61
CA GLU A 6 -12.17 6.55 -0.29
C GLU A 6 -12.54 7.94 -0.84
N ARG A 7 -13.82 8.17 -1.17
CA ARG A 7 -14.32 9.47 -1.63
C ARG A 7 -14.20 10.53 -0.53
N ILE A 8 -14.63 10.22 0.69
CA ILE A 8 -14.55 11.11 1.85
C ILE A 8 -13.10 11.52 2.12
N LEU A 9 -12.16 10.57 2.07
CA LEU A 9 -10.73 10.86 2.28
C LEU A 9 -10.17 11.80 1.20
N LEU A 10 -10.49 11.56 -0.07
CA LEU A 10 -10.05 12.45 -1.16
C LEU A 10 -10.61 13.86 -1.01
N GLU A 11 -11.90 13.97 -0.68
CA GLU A 11 -12.57 15.27 -0.50
C GLU A 11 -12.00 16.05 0.68
N ALA A 12 -11.63 15.37 1.78
CA ALA A 12 -10.97 16.00 2.93
C ALA A 12 -9.61 16.63 2.57
N GLU A 13 -8.92 16.08 1.59
CA GLU A 13 -7.65 16.60 1.04
C GLU A 13 -7.87 17.59 -0.13
N GLY A 14 -9.13 17.93 -0.46
CA GLY A 14 -9.47 18.81 -1.58
C GLY A 14 -9.23 18.19 -2.96
N LEU A 15 -9.23 16.86 -3.05
CA LEU A 15 -8.94 16.11 -4.27
C LEU A 15 -10.20 15.48 -4.87
N ALA A 16 -10.20 15.35 -6.20
CA ALA A 16 -11.15 14.53 -6.94
C ALA A 16 -10.38 13.49 -7.76
N GLN A 17 -11.06 12.43 -8.25
CA GLN A 17 -10.39 11.44 -9.11
C GLN A 17 -9.74 12.06 -10.36
N ASP A 18 -10.37 13.10 -10.92
CA ASP A 18 -9.85 13.79 -12.10
C ASP A 18 -8.62 14.65 -11.79
N SER A 19 -8.31 14.93 -10.53
CA SER A 19 -7.07 15.63 -10.12
C SER A 19 -5.81 14.85 -10.54
N PHE A 20 -5.91 13.53 -10.74
CA PHE A 20 -4.80 12.67 -11.19
C PHE A 20 -4.66 12.59 -12.72
N LYS A 21 -5.50 13.33 -13.48
CA LYS A 21 -5.43 13.43 -14.95
C LYS A 21 -4.82 14.77 -15.36
N LEU A 22 -3.52 14.78 -15.60
CA LEU A 22 -2.74 15.98 -15.84
C LEU A 22 -2.67 16.29 -17.34
N LYS A 23 -3.59 17.13 -17.85
CA LYS A 23 -3.65 17.48 -19.28
C LYS A 23 -2.36 18.10 -19.83
N ALA A 24 -1.67 18.89 -19.01
CA ALA A 24 -0.42 19.56 -19.39
C ALA A 24 0.79 18.62 -19.39
N MET A 25 0.74 17.52 -18.62
CA MET A 25 1.80 16.51 -18.51
C MET A 25 1.16 15.11 -18.45
N PRO A 26 0.60 14.62 -19.57
CA PRO A 26 -0.18 13.38 -19.58
C PRO A 26 0.58 12.16 -19.07
N GLU A 27 1.90 12.11 -19.28
CA GLU A 27 2.82 11.06 -18.82
C GLU A 27 2.94 10.96 -17.30
N LEU A 28 2.60 12.02 -16.57
CA LEU A 28 2.54 12.04 -15.11
C LEU A 28 1.14 11.70 -14.57
N SER A 29 0.15 11.49 -15.44
CA SER A 29 -1.18 11.09 -15.02
C SER A 29 -1.16 9.69 -14.38
N ALA A 30 -1.89 9.52 -13.29
CA ALA A 30 -1.96 8.26 -12.58
C ALA A 30 -3.36 7.64 -12.75
N LYS A 31 -3.42 6.44 -13.35
CA LYS A 31 -4.68 5.68 -13.48
C LYS A 31 -5.17 5.12 -12.15
N GLY A 32 -4.28 4.94 -11.18
CA GLY A 32 -4.54 4.21 -9.95
C GLY A 32 -4.56 2.69 -10.16
N THR A 33 -4.45 1.95 -9.06
CA THR A 33 -4.56 0.49 -9.00
C THR A 33 -5.04 0.09 -7.60
N LEU A 34 -5.46 -1.16 -7.44
CA LEU A 34 -5.72 -1.73 -6.13
C LEU A 34 -4.43 -2.35 -5.56
N ARG A 35 -4.33 -2.34 -4.24
CA ARG A 35 -3.26 -2.99 -3.48
C ARG A 35 -3.88 -3.68 -2.26
N LEU A 36 -3.29 -4.80 -1.85
CA LEU A 36 -3.68 -5.47 -0.61
C LEU A 36 -3.49 -4.51 0.57
N LEU A 37 -4.52 -4.37 1.39
CA LEU A 37 -4.46 -3.63 2.65
C LEU A 37 -3.62 -4.40 3.66
N ASP A 38 -3.94 -5.68 3.84
CA ASP A 38 -3.19 -6.60 4.69
C ASP A 38 -2.43 -7.62 3.84
N ALA A 39 -1.11 -7.66 3.99
CA ALA A 39 -0.27 -8.63 3.32
C ALA A 39 0.02 -9.82 4.24
N PRO A 40 -0.17 -11.07 3.80
CA PRO A 40 0.14 -12.24 4.60
C PRO A 40 1.65 -12.38 4.82
N ILE A 41 2.05 -12.72 6.05
CA ILE A 41 3.39 -13.23 6.36
C ILE A 41 3.34 -14.74 6.13
N ILE A 42 4.09 -15.21 5.14
CA ILE A 42 4.03 -16.61 4.67
C ILE A 42 5.26 -17.36 5.20
N ASN A 43 5.07 -18.59 5.70
CA ASN A 43 6.14 -19.47 6.19
C ASN A 43 7.04 -18.77 7.23
N PHE A 44 6.43 -18.17 8.24
CA PHE A 44 7.18 -17.51 9.31
C PHE A 44 7.93 -18.53 10.17
N GLU A 45 9.24 -18.31 10.33
CA GLU A 45 10.13 -19.13 11.12
C GLU A 45 10.98 -18.22 12.02
N LYS A 46 11.06 -18.54 13.31
CA LYS A 46 12.05 -17.96 14.22
C LYS A 46 13.34 -18.77 14.12
N LEU A 47 14.46 -18.08 13.90
CA LEU A 47 15.81 -18.62 13.87
C LEU A 47 16.57 -18.14 15.12
N ASP A 48 17.73 -18.71 15.41
CA ASP A 48 18.55 -18.33 16.58
C ASP A 48 19.01 -16.87 16.51
N ASP A 49 19.27 -16.36 15.31
CA ASP A 49 19.81 -15.04 15.01
C ASP A 49 18.84 -14.11 14.25
N GLY A 50 17.58 -14.52 14.09
CA GLY A 50 16.60 -13.69 13.39
C GLY A 50 15.27 -14.37 13.08
N VAL A 51 14.62 -13.88 12.02
CA VAL A 51 13.36 -14.42 11.52
C VAL A 51 13.43 -14.60 10.02
N ARG A 52 12.78 -15.64 9.51
CA ARG A 52 12.57 -15.88 8.09
C ARG A 52 11.09 -15.84 7.79
N PHE A 53 10.74 -15.19 6.68
CA PHE A 53 9.39 -15.18 6.15
C PHE A 53 9.43 -14.80 4.66
N SER A 54 8.34 -15.09 3.97
CA SER A 54 8.08 -14.66 2.59
C SER A 54 6.94 -13.66 2.55
N LEU A 55 7.00 -12.73 1.60
CA LEU A 55 5.94 -11.75 1.35
C LEU A 55 5.55 -11.76 -0.13
N PRO A 56 4.28 -11.41 -0.47
CA PRO A 56 3.89 -11.17 -1.84
C PRO A 56 4.73 -10.08 -2.50
N LYS A 57 4.90 -10.16 -3.83
CA LYS A 57 5.63 -9.15 -4.61
C LYS A 57 5.07 -7.75 -4.35
N GLY A 58 5.98 -6.79 -4.17
CA GLY A 58 5.64 -5.39 -3.92
C GLY A 58 5.40 -5.06 -2.45
N CYS A 59 5.34 -6.05 -1.56
CA CYS A 59 5.32 -5.81 -0.11
C CYS A 59 6.73 -5.50 0.42
N TYR A 60 6.79 -4.75 1.52
CA TYR A 60 8.05 -4.33 2.12
C TYR A 60 8.34 -5.14 3.38
N ALA A 61 9.52 -5.76 3.45
CA ALA A 61 9.96 -6.49 4.64
C ALA A 61 10.05 -5.60 5.88
N THR A 62 10.36 -4.31 5.72
CA THR A 62 10.42 -3.34 6.81
C THR A 62 9.09 -3.18 7.55
N VAL A 63 7.97 -3.21 6.82
CA VAL A 63 6.61 -3.15 7.43
C VAL A 63 6.33 -4.41 8.23
N ALA A 64 6.69 -5.59 7.70
CA ALA A 64 6.53 -6.85 8.40
C ALA A 64 7.39 -6.92 9.68
N VAL A 65 8.67 -6.51 9.60
CA VAL A 65 9.56 -6.46 10.76
C VAL A 65 9.03 -5.52 11.83
N LYS A 66 8.61 -4.30 11.44
CA LYS A 66 7.98 -3.34 12.36
C LYS A 66 6.80 -3.96 13.10
N TYR A 67 5.90 -4.62 12.36
CA TYR A 67 4.76 -5.34 12.95
C TYR A 67 5.20 -6.47 13.90
N ILE A 68 6.20 -7.29 13.52
CA ILE A 68 6.72 -8.38 14.36
C ILE A 68 7.33 -7.85 15.67
N LEU A 69 7.98 -6.68 15.62
CA LEU A 69 8.60 -6.03 16.79
C LEU A 69 7.58 -5.28 17.67
N ASN A 70 6.32 -5.18 17.25
CA ASN A 70 5.29 -4.33 17.87
C ASN A 70 5.67 -2.85 17.94
N GLU A 71 6.35 -2.33 16.92
CA GLU A 71 6.71 -0.92 16.79
C GLU A 71 5.83 -0.18 15.76
#